data_AF-A0A6P0PJA5-F1
#
_entry.id   AF-A0A6P0PJA5-F1
#
_cell.length_a   1.000
_cell.length_b   1.000
_cell.length_c   1.000
_cell.angle_alpha   90.00
_cell.angle_beta   90.00
_cell.angle_gamma   90.00
#
_symmetry.space_group_name_H-M   'P 1'
#
loop_
_entity.id
_entity.type
_entity.pdbx_description
1 polymer ?
#
loop_
_entity_poly.entity_id
_entity_poly.type
_entity_poly.pdbx_seq_one_letter_code
_entity_poly.pdbx_strand_id
1 'polypeptide(L)'
;MSEVTINLPEDVFSARRLPPEEFVQEMRLAAAIYWYQKREISMEKAASVAGLNRRDFLAALAREQIDVFAVDFDDLERELNRG
;
A
#
# COMPACT_ATOMS: atom_id res chain seq x y z
N MET A 1 -4.82 -16.68 -12.49
CA MET A 1 -4.05 -16.34 -11.28
C MET A 1 -2.66 -16.92 -11.45
N SER A 2 -1.63 -16.20 -10.99
CA SER A 2 -0.25 -16.67 -11.02
C SER A 2 0.19 -17.00 -9.60
N GLU A 3 0.88 -18.12 -9.42
CA GLU A 3 1.47 -18.51 -8.14
C GLU A 3 2.91 -17.99 -8.07
N VAL A 4 3.29 -17.47 -6.90
CA VAL A 4 4.65 -16.99 -6.61
C VAL A 4 5.11 -17.63 -5.31
N THR A 5 6.20 -18.40 -5.38
CA THR A 5 6.84 -18.99 -4.19
C THR A 5 7.97 -18.09 -3.72
N ILE A 6 7.97 -17.77 -2.43
CA ILE A 6 9.01 -16.94 -1.80
C ILE A 6 9.64 -17.75 -0.66
N ASN A 7 10.95 -17.94 -0.70
CA ASN A 7 11.69 -18.54 0.40
C ASN A 7 12.10 -17.44 1.37
N LEU A 8 11.70 -17.57 2.63
CA LEU A 8 12.04 -16.65 3.71
C LEU A 8 12.75 -17.40 4.84
N PRO A 9 13.59 -16.72 5.64
CA PRO A 9 14.11 -17.28 6.88
C PRO A 9 12.98 -17.77 7.80
N GLU A 10 13.15 -18.92 8.44
CA GLU A 10 12.11 -19.54 9.30
C GLU A 10 11.69 -18.63 10.47
N ASP A 11 12.62 -17.82 10.96
CA ASP A 11 12.42 -16.90 12.08
C ASP A 11 11.61 -15.66 11.71
N VAL A 12 11.39 -15.36 10.42
CA VAL A 12 10.68 -14.13 10.00
C VAL A 12 9.24 -14.11 10.51
N PHE A 13 8.58 -15.27 10.58
CA PHE A 13 7.21 -15.36 11.08
C PHE A 13 7.13 -15.05 12.57
N SER A 14 8.22 -15.32 13.31
CA SER A 14 8.32 -15.01 14.74
C SER A 14 8.44 -13.51 15.01
N ALA A 15 8.99 -12.74 14.06
CA ALA A 15 9.17 -11.29 14.20
C ALA A 15 7.82 -10.55 14.30
N ARG A 16 6.80 -11.04 13.58
CA ARG A 16 5.43 -10.49 13.61
C ARG A 16 4.48 -11.32 14.48
N ARG A 17 4.85 -12.54 14.87
CA ARG A 17 3.99 -13.51 15.59
C ARG A 17 2.64 -13.74 14.90
N LEU A 18 2.63 -13.65 13.57
CA LEU A 18 1.45 -13.85 12.74
C LEU A 18 1.49 -15.24 12.11
N PRO A 19 0.33 -15.87 11.85
CA PRO A 19 0.29 -17.05 11.01
C PRO A 19 0.76 -16.71 9.58
N PRO A 20 1.30 -17.68 8.81
CA PRO A 20 1.89 -17.43 7.50
C PRO A 20 0.97 -16.70 6.51
N GLU A 21 -0.33 -16.99 6.52
CA GLU A 21 -1.29 -16.34 5.63
C GLU A 21 -1.44 -14.84 5.93
N GLU A 22 -1.56 -14.47 7.20
CA GLU A 22 -1.64 -13.07 7.64
C GLU A 22 -0.32 -12.34 7.39
N PHE A 23 0.82 -13.01 7.60
CA PHE A 23 2.13 -12.44 7.27
C PHE A 23 2.23 -12.08 5.78
N VAL A 24 1.79 -12.97 4.89
CA VAL A 24 1.80 -12.70 3.45
C VAL A 24 0.85 -11.57 3.08
N GLN A 25 -0.33 -11.47 3.71
CA GLN A 25 -1.25 -10.36 3.51
C GLN A 25 -0.62 -9.02 3.92
N GLU A 26 0.01 -8.95 5.08
CA GLU A 26 0.73 -7.75 5.54
C GLU A 26 1.89 -7.39 4.61
N MET A 27 2.68 -8.37 4.17
CA MET A 27 3.78 -8.16 3.24
C MET A 27 3.28 -7.60 1.90
N ARG A 28 2.17 -8.13 1.37
CA ARG A 28 1.54 -7.63 0.13
C ARG A 28 1.03 -6.20 0.29
N LEU A 29 0.43 -5.89 1.44
CA LEU A 29 -0.03 -4.54 1.74
C LEU A 29 1.15 -3.57 1.82
N ALA A 30 2.22 -3.93 2.53
CA ALA A 30 3.41 -3.09 2.65
C ALA A 30 4.06 -2.80 1.28
N ALA A 31 4.19 -3.82 0.42
CA ALA A 31 4.72 -3.65 -0.93
C ALA A 31 3.80 -2.76 -1.79
N ALA A 32 2.49 -2.97 -1.73
CA ALA A 32 1.51 -2.16 -2.45
C ALA A 32 1.57 -0.68 -2.05
N ILE A 33 1.65 -0.40 -0.75
CA ILE A 33 1.80 0.97 -0.23
C ILE A 33 3.10 1.59 -0.73
N TYR A 34 4.22 0.88 -0.59
CA TYR A 34 5.53 1.37 -1.01
C TYR A 34 5.57 1.75 -2.50
N TRP A 35 5.11 0.85 -3.38
CA TRP A 35 5.08 1.09 -4.83
C TRP A 35 4.10 2.19 -5.22
N TYR A 36 2.96 2.29 -4.52
CA TYR A 36 2.00 3.37 -4.74
C TYR A 36 2.59 4.74 -4.35
N GLN A 37 3.23 4.85 -3.19
CA GLN A 37 3.90 6.09 -2.75
C GLN A 37 5.00 6.53 -3.71
N LYS A 38 5.72 5.58 -4.31
CA LYS A 38 6.72 5.85 -5.34
C LYS A 38 6.13 6.21 -6.71
N ARG A 39 4.79 6.23 -6.85
CA ARG A 39 4.06 6.42 -8.12
C ARG A 39 4.46 5.42 -9.20
N GLU A 40 4.97 4.25 -8.81
CA GLU A 40 5.37 3.17 -9.73
C GLU A 40 4.15 2.40 -10.24
N ILE A 41 3.09 2.34 -9.43
CA ILE A 41 1.82 1.69 -9.77
C ILE A 41 0.64 2.57 -9.41
N SER A 42 -0.47 2.41 -10.13
CA SER A 42 -1.74 3.10 -9.82
C SER A 42 -2.38 2.56 -8.53
N MET A 43 -3.28 3.34 -7.93
CA MET A 43 -4.04 2.92 -6.74
C MET A 43 -4.83 1.63 -6.98
N GLU A 44 -5.44 1.46 -8.16
CA GLU A 44 -6.17 0.25 -8.52
C GLU A 44 -5.25 -0.97 -8.57
N LYS A 45 -4.04 -0.81 -9.15
CA LYS A 45 -3.04 -1.88 -9.17
C LYS A 45 -2.53 -2.19 -7.77
N ALA A 46 -2.28 -1.17 -6.94
CA ALA A 46 -1.85 -1.35 -5.55
C ALA A 46 -2.90 -2.10 -4.72
N ALA A 47 -4.18 -1.74 -4.85
CA ALA A 47 -5.28 -2.47 -4.21
C ALA A 47 -5.32 -3.95 -4.65
N SER A 48 -5.17 -4.20 -5.96
CA SER A 48 -5.10 -5.58 -6.49
C SER A 48 -3.89 -6.35 -5.94
N VAL A 49 -2.71 -5.73 -5.85
CA VAL A 49 -1.50 -6.32 -5.23
C VAL A 49 -1.77 -6.65 -3.76
N ALA A 50 -2.40 -5.75 -3.01
CA ALA A 50 -2.76 -5.97 -1.60
C ALA A 50 -3.89 -7.01 -1.42
N GLY A 51 -4.58 -7.42 -2.49
CA GLY A 51 -5.74 -8.31 -2.39
C GLY A 51 -6.99 -7.61 -1.85
N LEU A 52 -7.05 -6.28 -2.00
CA LEU A 52 -8.12 -5.42 -1.52
C LEU A 52 -8.89 -4.80 -2.70
N ASN A 53 -10.13 -4.39 -2.45
CA ASN A 53 -10.77 -3.43 -3.34
C ASN A 53 -10.23 -2.01 -3.06
N ARG A 54 -10.54 -1.06 -3.94
CA ARG A 54 -10.06 0.32 -3.82
C ARG A 54 -10.44 0.99 -2.49
N ARG A 55 -11.66 0.79 -2.00
CA ARG A 55 -12.14 1.40 -0.75
C ARG A 55 -11.35 0.89 0.45
N ASP A 56 -11.14 -0.42 0.52
CA ASP A 56 -10.43 -1.04 1.64
C ASP A 56 -8.93 -0.73 1.59
N PHE A 57 -8.35 -0.56 0.40
CA PHE A 57 -6.98 -0.05 0.25
C PHE A 57 -6.84 1.40 0.72
N LEU A 58 -7.79 2.28 0.39
CA LEU A 58 -7.83 3.64 0.92
C LEU A 58 -7.92 3.68 2.46
N ALA A 59 -8.75 2.81 3.04
CA ALA A 59 -8.84 2.67 4.49
C ALA A 59 -7.51 2.19 5.12
N ALA A 60 -6.81 1.26 4.45
CA ALA A 60 -5.49 0.81 4.88
C ALA A 60 -4.46 1.95 4.85
N LEU A 61 -4.41 2.74 3.77
CA LEU A 61 -3.52 3.90 3.68
C LEU A 61 -3.77 4.91 4.81
N ALA A 62 -5.04 5.18 5.13
CA ALA A 62 -5.40 6.07 6.23
C ALA A 62 -4.95 5.52 7.60
N ARG A 63 -5.07 4.20 7.82
CA ARG A 63 -4.62 3.53 9.06
C ARG A 63 -3.11 3.62 9.24
N GLU A 64 -2.36 3.45 8.15
CA GLU A 64 -0.89 3.55 8.14
C GLU A 64 -0.40 5.02 8.11
N GLN A 65 -1.30 6.01 8.19
CA GLN A 65 -1.00 7.45 8.15
C GLN A 65 -0.20 7.86 6.90
N ILE A 66 -0.44 7.18 5.79
CA ILE A 66 0.21 7.45 4.52
C ILE A 66 -0.54 8.58 3.84
N ASP A 67 0.16 9.68 3.56
CA ASP A 67 -0.43 10.78 2.81
C ASP A 67 -0.72 10.34 1.37
N VAL A 68 -2.00 10.09 1.10
CA VAL A 68 -2.52 9.59 -0.17
C VAL A 68 -2.65 10.73 -1.17
N PHE A 69 -2.78 11.95 -0.67
CA PHE A 69 -2.89 13.16 -1.46
C PHE A 69 -1.56 13.87 -1.34
N ALA A 70 -0.62 13.53 -2.23
CA ALA A 70 0.50 14.42 -2.49
C ALA A 70 -0.10 15.74 -3.03
N VAL A 71 -0.37 16.67 -2.13
CA VAL A 71 -0.73 18.03 -2.49
C VAL A 71 0.52 18.62 -3.12
N ASP A 72 0.47 18.80 -4.43
CA ASP A 72 1.43 19.66 -5.09
C ASP A 72 1.13 21.08 -4.59
N PHE A 73 2.05 21.64 -3.80
CA PHE A 73 1.88 22.97 -3.24
C PHE A 73 1.71 24.03 -4.34
N ASP A 74 2.26 23.81 -5.54
CA ASP A 74 2.12 24.70 -6.68
C ASP A 74 0.71 24.63 -7.29
N ASP A 75 0.05 23.47 -7.23
CA ASP A 75 -1.34 23.32 -7.67
C ASP A 75 -2.30 23.87 -6.61
N LEU A 76 -2.02 23.66 -5.32
CA LEU A 76 -2.78 24.23 -4.22
C LEU A 76 -2.76 25.76 -4.25
N GLU A 77 -1.59 26.37 -4.47
CA GLU A 77 -1.44 27.82 -4.60
C GLU A 77 -2.22 28.35 -5.82
N ARG A 78 -2.25 27.60 -6.92
CA ARG A 78 -3.06 27.95 -8.10
C ARG A 78 -4.56 27.87 -7.85
N GLU A 79 -5.05 26.92 -7.05
CA GLU A 79 -6.46 26.85 -6.65
C GLU A 79 -6.84 27.99 -5.69
N LEU A 80 -6.02 28.27 -4.68
CA LEU A 80 -6.25 29.35 -3.72
C LEU A 80 -6.28 30.73 -4.38
N ASN A 81 -5.46 30.97 -5.41
CA ASN A 81 -5.44 32.22 -6.16
C ASN A 81 -6.61 32.37 -7.16
N ARG A 82 -7.42 31.33 -7.36
CA ARG A 82 -8.60 31.34 -8.24
C ARG A 82 -9.94 31.51 -7.49
N GLY A 83 -9.93 31.45 -6.16
CA GLY A 83 -11.08 31.71 -5.30
C GLY A 83 -11.05 33.12 -4.71
#